data_AF-T0Q0Y2-F1
#
_entry.id   AF-T0Q0Y2-F1
#
_cell.length_a   1.000
_cell.length_b   1.000
_cell.length_c   1.000
_cell.angle_alpha   90.00
_cell.angle_beta   90.00
_cell.angle_gamma   90.00
#
_symmetry.space_group_name_H-M   'P 1'
#
loop_
_entity.id
_entity.type
_entity.pdbx_description
1 polymer ?
#
loop_
_entity_poly.entity_id
_entity_poly.type
_entity_poly.pdbx_seq_one_letter_code
_entity_poly.pdbx_strand_id
1 'polypeptide(L)'
;MGFSAVEYVAAGVFVAAVFLVISVIKVLRPKKVLEGDDVLDEMINGFDFSLPPQVEEYRAIREKAPATLGEEDMKIVCSALFRRAVADIPLIRKIQTEAQGMQRLKQNDLIKDGPFMSFKLAEEMIAEEIKEVREEAQALQPNDNWGESIFAQAVQFINHMAEQEQLAEQKKQQTDMAAQAQALKQAQLAAQLQANLASQQEQELRKRK
;
A
#
# COMPACT_ATOMS: atom_id res chain seq x y z
N MET A 1 27.06 75.08 -6.19
CA MET A 1 27.38 74.21 -7.33
C MET A 1 26.32 73.14 -7.36
N GLY A 2 25.36 73.23 -8.28
CA GLY A 2 24.30 72.23 -8.43
C GLY A 2 24.81 71.09 -9.30
N PHE A 3 24.49 69.85 -8.92
CA PHE A 3 24.81 68.68 -9.73
C PHE A 3 24.12 68.80 -11.08
N SER A 4 24.85 68.44 -12.13
CA SER A 4 24.35 68.44 -13.50
C SER A 4 23.31 67.34 -13.68
N ALA A 5 22.40 67.51 -14.65
CA ALA A 5 21.38 66.51 -14.96
C ALA A 5 21.97 65.11 -15.23
N VAL A 6 23.19 65.06 -15.77
CA VAL A 6 23.91 63.82 -16.07
C VAL A 6 24.31 63.06 -14.80
N GLU A 7 24.68 63.77 -13.73
CA GLU A 7 25.07 63.16 -12.46
C GLU A 7 23.88 62.52 -11.73
N TYR A 8 22.69 63.14 -11.82
CA TYR A 8 21.45 62.56 -11.28
C TYR A 8 21.04 61.29 -12.03
N VAL A 9 21.14 61.30 -13.36
CA VAL A 9 20.84 60.12 -14.18
C VAL A 9 21.84 58.99 -13.89
N ALA A 10 23.13 59.31 -13.80
CA ALA A 10 24.17 58.33 -13.49
C ALA A 10 23.95 57.69 -12.11
N ALA A 11 23.61 58.49 -11.09
CA ALA A 11 23.30 57.97 -9.76
C ALA A 11 22.06 57.06 -9.75
N GLY A 12 21.00 57.43 -10.49
CA GLY A 12 19.79 56.62 -10.62
C GLY A 12 20.05 55.26 -11.27
N VAL A 13 20.82 55.23 -12.36
CA VAL A 13 21.20 54.00 -13.05
C VAL A 13 22.05 53.09 -12.15
N PHE A 14 22.97 53.67 -11.38
CA PHE A 14 23.82 52.92 -10.46
C PHE A 14 23.00 52.23 -9.35
N VAL A 15 22.05 52.95 -8.74
CA VAL A 15 21.16 52.37 -7.71
C VAL A 15 20.30 51.25 -8.29
N ALA A 16 19.75 51.42 -9.49
CA ALA A 16 18.96 50.40 -10.16
C ALA A 16 19.80 49.14 -10.48
N ALA A 17 21.05 49.32 -10.94
CA ALA A 17 21.95 48.22 -11.21
C ALA A 17 22.31 47.44 -9.94
N VAL A 18 22.60 48.12 -8.82
CA VAL A 18 22.87 47.48 -7.53
C VAL A 18 21.65 46.70 -7.04
N PHE A 19 20.45 47.26 -7.17
CA PHE A 19 19.21 46.57 -6.78
C PHE A 19 18.97 45.29 -7.60
N LEU A 20 19.22 45.34 -8.91
CA LEU A 20 19.12 44.16 -9.78
C LEU A 20 20.16 43.10 -9.40
N VAL A 21 21.40 43.49 -9.13
CA VAL A 21 22.45 42.56 -8.69
C VAL A 21 22.10 41.91 -7.35
N ILE A 22 21.58 42.67 -6.37
CA ILE A 22 21.14 42.11 -5.08
C ILE A 22 19.96 41.15 -5.27
N SER A 23 18.99 41.48 -6.12
CA SER A 23 17.86 40.61 -6.44
C SER A 23 18.32 39.31 -7.10
N VAL A 24 19.24 39.39 -8.06
CA VAL A 24 19.83 38.22 -8.71
C VAL A 24 20.61 37.37 -7.72
N ILE A 25 21.41 37.96 -6.82
CA ILE A 25 22.13 37.22 -5.77
C ILE A 25 21.15 36.54 -4.80
N LYS A 26 20.03 37.19 -4.45
CA LYS A 26 19.01 36.57 -3.60
C LYS A 26 18.32 35.38 -4.26
N VAL A 27 18.05 35.46 -5.56
CA VAL A 27 17.43 34.38 -6.35
C VAL A 27 18.43 33.24 -6.62
N LEU A 28 19.70 33.55 -6.85
CA LEU A 28 20.74 32.57 -7.18
C LEU A 28 21.43 31.94 -5.97
N ARG A 29 21.23 32.44 -4.74
CA ARG A 29 21.76 31.75 -3.56
C ARG A 29 20.94 30.48 -3.31
N PRO A 30 21.53 29.27 -3.49
CA PRO A 30 20.86 28.06 -3.07
C PRO A 30 20.61 28.16 -1.55
N LYS A 31 19.38 27.87 -1.11
CA LYS A 31 19.12 27.61 0.31
C LYS A 31 20.13 26.55 0.73
N LYS A 32 20.95 26.84 1.75
CA LYS A 32 21.83 25.82 2.34
C LYS A 32 20.93 24.76 2.95
N VAL A 33 20.78 23.65 2.24
CA VAL A 33 20.19 22.40 2.72
C VAL A 33 21.28 21.77 3.60
N LEU A 34 21.01 21.60 4.89
CA LEU A 34 21.94 20.96 5.83
C LEU A 34 21.83 19.45 5.62
N GLU A 35 22.58 18.93 4.64
CA GLU A 35 22.55 17.54 4.15
C GLU A 35 22.66 16.43 5.22
N GLY A 36 23.11 16.75 6.43
CA GLY A 36 23.27 15.78 7.52
C GLY A 36 22.03 15.56 8.40
N ASP A 37 21.17 16.58 8.55
CA ASP A 37 19.95 16.48 9.36
C ASP A 37 18.80 15.86 8.54
N ASP A 38 18.78 16.05 7.21
CA ASP A 38 17.69 15.61 6.34
C ASP A 38 17.56 14.09 6.26
N VAL A 39 18.66 13.32 6.24
CA VAL A 39 18.61 11.84 6.18
C VAL A 39 18.09 11.24 7.49
N LEU A 40 18.45 11.84 8.63
CA LEU A 40 17.94 11.45 9.95
C LEU A 40 16.48 11.87 10.14
N ASP A 41 16.08 13.06 9.67
CA ASP A 41 14.70 13.52 9.71
C ASP A 41 13.82 12.73 8.71
N GLU A 42 14.36 12.28 7.58
CA GLU A 42 13.71 11.35 6.63
C GLU A 42 13.60 9.93 7.20
N MET A 43 14.59 9.44 7.95
CA MET A 43 14.48 8.16 8.67
C MET A 43 13.48 8.20 9.83
N ILE A 44 13.37 9.34 10.53
CA ILE A 44 12.52 9.46 11.73
C ILE A 44 11.08 9.87 11.36
N ASN A 45 10.89 10.67 10.31
CA ASN A 45 9.59 11.21 9.90
C ASN A 45 9.19 10.82 8.46
N GLY A 46 9.90 9.91 7.80
CA GLY A 46 9.56 9.44 6.46
C GLY A 46 8.23 8.70 6.44
N PHE A 47 7.46 8.92 5.37
CA PHE A 47 6.28 8.15 5.09
C PHE A 47 6.68 6.72 4.68
N ASP A 48 6.33 5.73 5.49
CA ASP A 48 6.67 4.33 5.23
C ASP A 48 5.95 3.81 3.97
N PHE A 49 6.68 3.78 2.86
CA PHE A 49 6.22 3.32 1.57
C PHE A 49 7.33 2.57 0.85
N SER A 50 7.00 1.35 0.44
CA SER A 50 7.81 0.52 -0.44
C SER A 50 6.90 -0.16 -1.44
N LEU A 51 7.33 -0.25 -2.70
CA LEU A 51 6.58 -0.99 -3.70
C LEU A 51 6.51 -2.48 -3.35
N PRO A 52 5.41 -3.18 -3.72
CA PRO A 52 5.27 -4.60 -3.44
C PRO A 52 6.32 -5.45 -4.19
N PRO A 53 6.72 -6.61 -3.65
CA PRO A 53 7.67 -7.50 -4.32
C PRO A 53 7.18 -8.00 -5.68
N GLN A 54 5.85 -8.01 -5.90
CA GLN A 54 5.23 -8.41 -7.17
C GLN A 54 5.65 -7.54 -8.36
N VAL A 55 6.07 -6.30 -8.10
CA VAL A 55 6.66 -5.43 -9.13
C VAL A 55 7.93 -6.06 -9.68
N GLU A 56 8.83 -6.48 -8.79
CA GLU A 56 10.10 -7.08 -9.18
C GLU A 56 9.92 -8.50 -9.73
N GLU A 57 9.00 -9.28 -9.18
CA GLU A 57 8.64 -10.59 -9.73
C GLU A 57 8.14 -10.47 -11.18
N TYR A 58 7.28 -9.49 -11.45
CA TYR A 58 6.80 -9.21 -12.79
C TYR A 58 7.94 -8.79 -13.72
N ARG A 59 8.82 -7.88 -13.30
CA ARG A 59 9.99 -7.44 -14.08
C ARG A 59 10.90 -8.62 -14.44
N ALA A 60 11.16 -9.51 -13.48
CA ALA A 60 11.96 -10.71 -13.72
C ALA A 60 11.29 -11.70 -14.69
N ILE A 61 9.95 -11.82 -14.66
CA ILE A 61 9.19 -12.62 -15.64
C ILE A 61 9.26 -11.96 -17.02
N ARG A 62 9.11 -10.62 -17.08
CA ARG A 62 9.14 -9.86 -18.33
C ARG A 62 10.49 -9.89 -19.01
N GLU A 63 11.58 -9.83 -18.25
CA GLU A 63 12.95 -9.94 -18.77
C GLU A 63 13.23 -11.30 -19.41
N LYS A 64 12.68 -12.37 -18.83
CA LYS A 64 12.82 -13.74 -19.35
C LYS A 64 11.91 -14.04 -20.53
N ALA A 65 10.87 -13.22 -20.73
CA ALA A 65 9.90 -13.46 -21.79
C ALA A 65 10.52 -13.16 -23.18
N PRO A 66 10.18 -13.95 -24.21
CA PRO A 66 10.62 -13.67 -25.57
C PRO A 66 10.04 -12.35 -26.10
N ALA A 67 10.75 -11.71 -27.03
CA ALA A 67 10.30 -10.44 -27.63
C ALA A 67 8.94 -10.56 -28.33
N THR A 68 8.64 -11.72 -28.91
CA THR A 68 7.33 -12.10 -29.44
C THR A 68 6.70 -13.12 -28.51
N LEU A 69 5.64 -12.74 -27.80
CA LEU A 69 4.97 -13.63 -26.86
C LEU A 69 4.13 -14.69 -27.59
N GLY A 70 4.37 -15.96 -27.26
CA GLY A 70 3.43 -17.02 -27.57
C GLY A 70 2.18 -16.95 -26.67
N GLU A 71 1.20 -17.82 -26.94
CA GLU A 71 -0.04 -17.85 -26.14
C GLU A 71 0.22 -18.19 -24.66
N GLU A 72 1.13 -19.13 -24.38
CA GLU A 72 1.49 -19.51 -23.01
C GLU A 72 2.23 -18.39 -22.27
N ASP A 73 3.23 -17.78 -22.93
CA ASP A 73 3.97 -16.65 -22.37
C ASP A 73 3.04 -15.46 -22.07
N MET A 74 2.11 -15.18 -22.98
CA MET A 74 1.12 -14.12 -22.81
C MET A 74 0.27 -14.36 -21.55
N LYS A 75 -0.22 -15.59 -21.34
CA LYS A 75 -0.98 -15.93 -20.12
C LYS A 75 -0.15 -15.74 -18.85
N ILE A 76 1.12 -16.15 -18.86
CA ILE A 76 2.02 -16.02 -17.71
C ILE A 76 2.27 -14.54 -17.39
N VAL A 77 2.60 -13.74 -18.41
CA VAL A 77 2.90 -12.30 -18.26
C VAL A 77 1.65 -11.54 -17.83
N CYS A 78 0.49 -11.77 -18.45
CA CYS A 78 -0.77 -11.14 -18.04
C CYS A 78 -1.17 -11.52 -16.61
N SER A 79 -1.01 -12.79 -16.23
CA SER A 79 -1.27 -13.23 -14.85
C SER A 79 -0.33 -12.56 -13.85
N ALA A 80 0.95 -12.43 -14.19
CA ALA A 80 1.93 -11.75 -13.34
C ALA A 80 1.63 -10.25 -13.20
N LEU A 81 1.28 -9.56 -14.29
CA LEU A 81 0.87 -8.16 -14.27
C LEU A 81 -0.39 -7.97 -13.41
N PHE A 82 -1.36 -8.89 -13.51
CA PHE A 82 -2.55 -8.84 -12.68
C PHE A 82 -2.23 -9.03 -11.19
N ARG A 83 -1.29 -9.92 -10.84
CA ARG A 83 -0.82 -10.07 -9.44
C ARG A 83 -0.14 -8.80 -8.92
N ARG A 84 0.64 -8.11 -9.76
CA ARG A 84 1.22 -6.79 -9.46
C ARG A 84 0.11 -5.78 -9.15
N ALA A 85 -0.86 -5.62 -10.06
CA ALA A 85 -1.99 -4.71 -9.87
C ALA A 85 -2.81 -5.01 -8.60
N VAL A 86 -3.02 -6.29 -8.26
CA VAL A 86 -3.67 -6.73 -7.01
C VAL A 86 -2.86 -6.32 -5.77
N ALA A 87 -1.54 -6.48 -5.81
CA ALA A 87 -0.66 -6.09 -4.71
C ALA A 87 -0.58 -4.57 -4.51
N ASP A 88 -0.83 -3.78 -5.55
CA ASP A 88 -0.84 -2.31 -5.46
C ASP A 88 -2.11 -1.75 -4.80
N ILE A 89 -3.26 -2.44 -4.89
CA ILE A 89 -4.54 -1.92 -4.38
C ILE A 89 -4.48 -1.50 -2.90
N PRO A 90 -3.90 -2.27 -1.96
CA PRO A 90 -3.76 -1.82 -0.57
C PRO A 90 -2.95 -0.53 -0.43
N LEU A 91 -1.89 -0.33 -1.23
CA LEU A 91 -1.06 0.87 -1.21
C LEU A 91 -1.82 2.07 -1.78
N ILE A 92 -2.55 1.88 -2.89
CA ILE A 92 -3.43 2.89 -3.46
C ILE A 92 -4.46 3.35 -2.42
N ARG A 93 -5.12 2.40 -1.74
CA ARG A 93 -6.09 2.70 -0.66
C ARG A 93 -5.44 3.43 0.51
N LYS A 94 -4.23 3.05 0.92
CA LYS A 94 -3.45 3.72 1.96
C LYS A 94 -3.22 5.19 1.61
N ILE A 95 -2.64 5.46 0.44
CA ILE A 95 -2.36 6.83 -0.04
C ILE A 95 -3.63 7.66 -0.12
N GLN A 96 -4.71 7.13 -0.69
CA GLN A 96 -6.00 7.84 -0.80
C GLN A 96 -6.61 8.18 0.56
N THR A 97 -6.51 7.27 1.53
CA THR A 97 -7.04 7.47 2.89
C THR A 97 -6.23 8.52 3.65
N GLU A 98 -4.90 8.51 3.48
CA GLU A 98 -4.00 9.41 4.20
C GLU A 98 -3.91 10.81 3.57
N ALA A 99 -4.16 10.96 2.26
CA ALA A 99 -4.04 12.20 1.52
C ALA A 99 -4.76 13.39 2.17
N GLN A 100 -6.04 13.23 2.52
CA GLN A 100 -6.82 14.32 3.12
C GLN A 100 -6.28 14.69 4.52
N GLY A 101 -5.82 13.70 5.30
CA GLY A 101 -5.21 13.94 6.61
C GLY A 101 -3.92 14.74 6.46
N MET A 102 -3.04 14.31 5.57
CA MET A 102 -1.73 14.90 5.37
C MET A 102 -1.83 16.34 4.82
N GLN A 103 -2.78 16.60 3.90
CA GLN A 103 -3.07 17.96 3.43
C GLN A 103 -3.54 18.89 4.57
N ARG A 104 -4.44 18.41 5.44
CA ARG A 104 -4.93 19.21 6.57
C ARG A 104 -3.82 19.51 7.57
N LEU A 105 -2.99 18.52 7.89
CA LEU A 105 -1.85 18.71 8.79
C LEU A 105 -0.88 19.76 8.22
N LYS A 106 -0.59 19.72 6.91
CA LYS A 106 0.27 20.70 6.27
C LYS A 106 -0.33 22.12 6.26
N GLN A 107 -1.61 22.24 5.94
CA GLN A 107 -2.30 23.55 5.90
C GLN A 107 -2.36 24.24 7.26
N ASN A 108 -2.42 23.47 8.35
CA ASN A 108 -2.44 23.99 9.72
C ASN A 108 -1.04 24.08 10.36
N ASP A 109 0.02 23.87 9.58
CA ASP A 109 1.42 23.90 10.03
C ASP A 109 1.71 22.92 11.20
N LEU A 110 1.00 21.80 11.23
CA LEU A 110 1.10 20.76 12.28
C LEU A 110 2.15 19.69 11.97
N ILE A 111 2.73 19.71 10.77
CA ILE A 111 3.79 18.80 10.33
C ILE A 111 4.88 19.58 9.60
N LYS A 112 6.13 19.13 9.74
CA LYS A 112 7.26 19.68 9.00
C LYS A 112 7.19 19.33 7.51
N ASP A 113 8.01 20.01 6.72
CA ASP A 113 8.11 19.77 5.28
C ASP A 113 8.57 18.34 4.96
N GLY A 114 9.51 17.77 5.71
CA GLY A 114 10.05 16.42 5.47
C GLY A 114 8.99 15.32 5.31
N PRO A 115 8.20 14.99 6.35
CA PRO A 115 7.12 14.00 6.28
C PRO A 115 6.11 14.29 5.16
N PHE A 116 5.76 15.55 4.93
CA PHE A 116 4.83 15.93 3.87
C PHE A 116 5.41 15.67 2.47
N MET A 117 6.70 15.99 2.26
CA MET A 117 7.38 15.73 1.00
C MET A 117 7.58 14.23 0.77
N SER A 118 7.89 13.47 1.82
CA SER A 118 7.96 12.00 1.74
C SER A 118 6.61 11.38 1.36
N PHE A 119 5.51 11.87 1.95
CA PHE A 119 4.16 11.48 1.51
C PHE A 119 3.91 11.85 0.04
N LYS A 120 4.33 13.05 -0.40
CA LYS A 120 4.18 13.47 -1.80
C LYS A 120 4.98 12.61 -2.77
N LEU A 121 6.18 12.21 -2.39
CA LEU A 121 6.98 11.27 -3.16
C LEU A 121 6.26 9.92 -3.28
N ALA A 122 5.69 9.41 -2.19
CA ALA A 122 4.90 8.18 -2.22
C ALA A 122 3.64 8.29 -3.10
N GLU A 123 2.96 9.44 -3.07
CA GLU A 123 1.82 9.74 -3.94
C GLU A 123 2.23 9.76 -5.43
N GLU A 124 3.39 10.33 -5.75
CA GLU A 124 3.93 10.33 -7.11
C GLU A 124 4.33 8.93 -7.58
N MET A 125 5.05 8.17 -6.74
CA MET A 125 5.46 6.80 -7.06
C MET A 125 4.26 5.89 -7.32
N ILE A 126 3.19 5.96 -6.52
CA ILE A 126 2.00 5.14 -6.77
C ILE A 126 1.24 5.60 -8.03
N ALA A 127 1.25 6.90 -8.34
CA ALA A 127 0.62 7.41 -9.56
C ALA A 127 1.37 6.96 -10.81
N GLU A 128 2.70 6.95 -10.77
CA GLU A 128 3.55 6.40 -11.81
C GLU A 128 3.32 4.89 -11.97
N GLU A 129 3.31 4.14 -10.87
CA GLU A 129 3.01 2.70 -10.86
C GLU A 129 1.66 2.38 -11.49
N ILE A 130 0.59 3.11 -11.13
CA ILE A 130 -0.73 2.94 -11.74
C ILE A 130 -0.64 3.18 -13.25
N LYS A 131 0.05 4.24 -13.67
CA LYS A 131 0.18 4.59 -15.08
C LYS A 131 0.94 3.50 -15.85
N GLU A 132 2.08 3.04 -15.34
CA GLU A 132 2.87 1.95 -15.92
C GLU A 132 2.02 0.71 -16.11
N VAL A 133 1.36 0.23 -15.06
CA VAL A 133 0.54 -0.99 -15.12
C VAL A 133 -0.58 -0.88 -16.16
N ARG A 134 -1.21 0.29 -16.29
CA ARG A 134 -2.25 0.54 -17.32
C ARG A 134 -1.67 0.50 -18.72
N GLU A 135 -0.55 1.17 -18.94
CA GLU A 135 0.13 1.21 -20.24
C GLU A 135 0.59 -0.19 -20.65
N GLU A 136 1.16 -0.96 -19.71
CA GLU A 136 1.57 -2.34 -19.93
C GLU A 136 0.38 -3.26 -20.23
N ALA A 137 -0.70 -3.16 -19.47
CA ALA A 137 -1.92 -3.93 -19.71
C ALA A 137 -2.53 -3.62 -21.09
N GLN A 138 -2.56 -2.34 -21.47
CA GLN A 138 -3.02 -1.90 -22.78
C GLN A 138 -2.11 -2.41 -23.91
N ALA A 139 -0.79 -2.48 -23.68
CA ALA A 139 0.16 -3.02 -24.64
C ALA A 139 0.00 -4.55 -24.82
N LEU A 140 -0.29 -5.29 -23.75
CA LEU A 140 -0.50 -6.73 -23.79
C LEU A 140 -1.84 -7.12 -24.43
N GLN A 141 -2.91 -6.36 -24.15
CA GLN A 141 -4.27 -6.62 -24.65
C GLN A 141 -4.91 -5.34 -25.23
N PRO A 142 -4.50 -4.91 -26.44
CA PRO A 142 -4.93 -3.62 -27.00
C PRO A 142 -6.42 -3.54 -27.33
N ASN A 143 -7.06 -4.68 -27.63
CA ASN A 143 -8.45 -4.74 -28.08
C ASN A 143 -9.47 -4.86 -26.94
N ASP A 144 -9.01 -5.24 -25.73
CA ASP A 144 -9.90 -5.59 -24.61
C ASP A 144 -10.07 -4.45 -23.61
N ASN A 145 -9.50 -3.26 -23.90
CA ASN A 145 -9.48 -2.10 -22.99
C ASN A 145 -9.01 -2.49 -21.58
N TRP A 146 -8.05 -3.40 -21.52
CA TRP A 146 -7.63 -4.02 -20.26
C TRP A 146 -6.90 -3.01 -19.37
N GLY A 147 -6.15 -2.09 -19.97
CA GLY A 147 -5.49 -0.99 -19.24
C GLY A 147 -6.46 -0.21 -18.34
N GLU A 148 -7.65 0.13 -18.82
CA GLU A 148 -8.62 0.88 -18.02
C GLU A 148 -9.33 0.01 -16.95
N SER A 149 -9.46 -1.29 -17.20
CA SER A 149 -10.25 -2.19 -16.34
C SER A 149 -9.43 -3.02 -15.35
N ILE A 150 -8.11 -3.16 -15.53
CA ILE A 150 -7.25 -4.04 -14.73
C ILE A 150 -7.34 -3.77 -13.23
N PHE A 151 -7.31 -2.51 -12.80
CA PHE A 151 -7.41 -2.16 -11.38
C PHE A 151 -8.82 -2.37 -10.82
N ALA A 152 -9.87 -2.16 -11.62
CA ALA A 152 -11.24 -2.48 -11.20
C ALA A 152 -11.42 -3.99 -11.01
N GLN A 153 -10.86 -4.80 -11.91
CA GLN A 153 -10.83 -6.26 -11.79
C GLN A 153 -10.00 -6.69 -10.56
N ALA A 154 -8.86 -6.05 -10.29
CA ALA A 154 -8.03 -6.33 -9.11
C ALA A 154 -8.77 -6.03 -7.79
N VAL A 155 -9.51 -4.92 -7.72
CA VAL A 155 -10.37 -4.61 -6.57
C VAL A 155 -11.44 -5.69 -6.35
N GLN A 156 -12.11 -6.12 -7.42
CA GLN A 156 -13.11 -7.20 -7.35
C GLN A 156 -12.48 -8.50 -6.85
N PHE A 157 -11.28 -8.83 -7.35
CA PHE A 157 -10.55 -10.02 -6.95
C PHE A 157 -10.22 -10.02 -5.45
N ILE A 158 -9.69 -8.92 -4.92
CA ILE A 158 -9.37 -8.80 -3.48
C ILE A 158 -10.61 -8.94 -2.62
N ASN A 159 -11.71 -8.29 -3.01
CA ASN A 159 -12.96 -8.35 -2.25
C ASN A 159 -13.52 -9.78 -2.22
N HIS A 160 -13.45 -10.48 -3.36
CA HIS A 160 -13.87 -11.88 -3.45
C HIS A 160 -12.96 -12.82 -2.64
N MET A 161 -11.65 -12.59 -2.63
CA MET A 161 -10.71 -13.36 -1.78
C MET A 161 -10.98 -13.14 -0.30
N ALA A 162 -11.22 -11.89 0.13
CA ALA A 162 -11.57 -11.58 1.51
C ALA A 162 -12.89 -12.24 1.92
N GLU A 163 -13.90 -12.26 1.05
CA GLU A 163 -15.16 -12.96 1.30
C GLU A 163 -14.95 -14.47 1.44
N GLN A 164 -14.16 -15.08 0.56
CA GLN A 164 -13.83 -16.51 0.65
C GLN A 164 -13.08 -16.86 1.94
N GLU A 165 -12.13 -16.02 2.35
CA GLU A 165 -11.38 -16.21 3.59
C GLU A 165 -12.30 -16.15 4.81
N GLN A 166 -13.21 -15.17 4.87
CA GLN A 166 -14.21 -15.06 5.93
C GLN A 166 -15.14 -16.29 5.96
N LEU A 167 -15.60 -16.77 4.80
CA LEU A 167 -16.44 -17.97 4.72
C LEU A 167 -15.67 -19.23 5.15
N ALA A 168 -14.39 -19.34 4.79
CA ALA A 168 -13.54 -20.45 5.21
C ALA A 168 -13.30 -20.43 6.72
N GLU A 169 -13.05 -19.26 7.30
CA GLU A 169 -12.88 -19.10 8.74
C GLU A 169 -14.18 -19.43 9.51
N GLN A 170 -15.33 -18.95 9.04
CA GLN A 170 -16.63 -19.30 9.62
C GLN A 170 -16.90 -20.80 9.55
N LYS A 171 -16.60 -21.46 8.42
CA LYS A 171 -16.74 -22.91 8.29
C LYS A 171 -15.83 -23.64 9.27
N LYS A 172 -14.57 -23.21 9.40
CA LYS A 172 -13.62 -23.80 10.35
C LYS A 172 -14.09 -23.65 11.80
N GLN A 173 -14.55 -22.47 12.18
CA GLN A 173 -15.11 -22.23 13.52
C GLN A 173 -16.35 -23.10 13.77
N GLN A 174 -17.25 -23.24 12.79
CA GLN A 174 -18.41 -24.12 12.89
C GLN A 174 -18.03 -25.60 13.02
N THR A 175 -17.04 -26.08 12.25
CA THR A 175 -16.57 -27.47 12.37
C THR A 175 -15.89 -27.74 13.71
N ASP A 176 -15.09 -26.80 14.19
CA ASP A 176 -14.39 -26.92 15.47
C ASP A 176 -15.39 -26.92 16.64
N MET A 177 -16.39 -26.03 16.61
CA MET A 177 -17.48 -26.02 17.59
C MET A 177 -18.33 -27.30 17.52
N ALA A 178 -18.63 -27.79 16.32
CA ALA A 178 -19.40 -29.02 16.15
C ALA A 178 -18.62 -30.23 16.66
N ALA A 179 -17.31 -30.32 16.39
CA ALA A 179 -16.45 -31.38 16.89
C ALA A 179 -16.35 -31.36 18.42
N GLN A 180 -16.17 -30.19 19.02
CA GLN A 180 -16.16 -30.03 20.48
C GLN A 180 -17.52 -30.42 21.09
N ALA A 181 -18.62 -29.97 20.50
CA ALA A 181 -19.96 -30.33 20.96
C ALA A 181 -20.24 -31.84 20.85
N GLN A 182 -19.76 -32.49 19.80
CA GLN A 182 -19.87 -33.95 19.63
C GLN A 182 -19.01 -34.70 20.64
N ALA A 183 -17.76 -34.29 20.86
CA ALA A 183 -16.88 -34.90 21.86
C ALA A 183 -17.46 -34.78 23.27
N LEU A 184 -18.03 -33.63 23.62
CA LEU A 184 -18.65 -33.41 24.93
C LEU A 184 -19.90 -34.29 25.10
N LYS A 185 -20.74 -34.41 24.07
CA LYS A 185 -21.89 -35.33 24.08
C LYS A 185 -21.46 -36.80 24.23
N GLN A 186 -20.41 -37.22 23.54
CA GLN A 186 -19.89 -38.59 23.64
C GLN A 186 -19.31 -38.88 25.03
N ALA A 187 -18.55 -37.94 25.60
CA ALA A 187 -18.02 -38.07 26.96
C ALA A 187 -19.13 -38.15 28.01
N GLN A 188 -20.17 -37.31 27.88
CA GLN A 188 -21.34 -37.36 28.76
C GLN A 188 -22.08 -38.71 28.66
N LEU A 189 -22.28 -39.23 27.45
CA LEU A 189 -22.94 -40.52 27.25
C LEU A 189 -22.12 -41.67 27.85
N ALA A 190 -20.81 -41.68 27.65
CA ALA A 190 -19.92 -42.69 28.22
C ALA A 190 -19.94 -42.68 29.75
N ALA A 191 -19.89 -41.49 30.37
CA ALA A 191 -19.98 -41.33 31.82
C ALA A 191 -21.33 -41.86 32.36
N GLN A 192 -22.43 -41.59 31.65
CA GLN A 192 -23.76 -42.02 32.06
C GLN A 192 -23.94 -43.55 31.98
N LEU A 193 -23.39 -44.19 30.94
CA LEU A 193 -23.38 -45.65 30.81
C LEU A 193 -22.56 -46.32 31.93
N GLN A 194 -21.39 -45.77 32.27
CA GLN A 194 -20.57 -46.29 33.37
C GLN A 194 -21.28 -46.18 34.72
N ALA A 195 -21.95 -45.07 35.00
CA ALA A 195 -22.73 -44.90 36.23
C ALA A 195 -23.90 -45.90 36.32
N ASN A 196 -24.60 -46.14 35.20
CA ASN A 196 -25.67 -47.14 35.12
C ASN A 196 -25.15 -48.57 35.32
N LEU A 197 -24.00 -48.92 34.74
CA LEU A 197 -23.38 -50.24 34.94
C LEU A 197 -22.92 -50.45 36.38
N ALA A 198 -22.29 -49.44 37.00
CA ALA A 198 -21.83 -49.50 38.38
C ALA A 198 -23.01 -49.69 39.36
N SER A 199 -24.09 -48.93 39.16
CA SER A 199 -25.30 -49.06 39.98
C SER A 199 -25.98 -50.42 39.80
N GLN A 200 -26.01 -50.99 38.59
CA GLN A 200 -26.52 -52.35 38.38
C GLN A 200 -25.67 -53.42 39.09
N GLN A 201 -24.34 -53.32 39.01
CA GLN A 201 -23.44 -54.24 39.71
C GLN A 201 -23.61 -54.18 41.22
N GLU A 202 -23.79 -52.98 41.78
CA GLU A 202 -24.02 -52.81 43.22
C GLU A 202 -25.37 -53.44 43.64
N GLN A 203 -26.42 -53.28 42.83
CA GLN A 203 -27.71 -53.93 43.08
C GLN A 203 -27.61 -55.46 43.01
N GLU A 204 -26.85 -56.01 42.05
CA GLU A 204 -26.60 -57.46 41.98
C GLU A 204 -25.85 -57.98 43.21
N LEU A 205 -24.80 -57.28 43.65
CA LEU A 205 -24.04 -57.64 44.85
C LEU A 205 -24.92 -57.64 46.12
N ARG A 206 -25.87 -56.70 46.22
CA ARG A 206 -26.84 -56.65 47.32
C ARG A 206 -27.84 -57.80 47.28
N LYS A 207 -28.22 -58.29 46.09
CA LYS A 207 -29.13 -59.43 45.94
C LYS A 207 -28.46 -60.80 46.21
N ARG A 208 -27.13 -60.87 46.15
CA ARG A 208 -26.35 -62.10 46.39
C ARG A 208 -25.90 -62.30 47.85
N LYS A 209 -26.11 -61.31 48.71
CA LYS A 209 -25.88 -61.40 50.17
C LYS A 209 -27.20 -61.67 50.89
#